data_AF-A0A6C0IHW8-F1
#
_entry.id   AF-A0A6C0IHW8-F1
#
_cell.length_a   1.000
_cell.length_b   1.000
_cell.length_c   1.000
_cell.angle_alpha   90.00
_cell.angle_beta   90.00
_cell.angle_gamma   90.00
#
_symmetry.space_group_name_H-M   'P 1'
#
loop_
_entity.id
_entity.type
_entity.pdbx_description
1 polymer ?
#
loop_
_entity_poly.entity_id
_entity_poly.type
_entity_poly.pdbx_seq_one_letter_code
_entity_poly.pdbx_strand_id
1 'polypeptide(L)'
;MSQNDNIHNNIDNNKEIDNTFIEYELPIPAMIYNLEHEKKDDILNYIKSMDERDKKAYKIAFNHLGTSFNICKSNGYKDWKKAKY
;
A
#
# COMPACT_ATOMS: atom_id res chain seq x y z
N MET A 1 -3.64 3.97 -32.94
CA MET A 1 -4.62 4.26 -31.88
C MET A 1 -4.36 3.27 -30.76
N SER A 2 -3.70 3.72 -29.69
CA SER A 2 -3.41 2.89 -28.51
C SER A 2 -4.63 2.87 -27.59
N GLN A 3 -5.22 1.69 -27.41
CA GLN A 3 -6.17 1.39 -26.34
C GLN A 3 -5.72 0.18 -25.49
N ASN A 4 -4.56 -0.42 -25.81
CA ASN A 4 -4.11 -1.69 -25.18
C ASN A 4 -3.09 -1.50 -24.05
N ASP A 5 -2.45 -0.33 -23.94
CA ASP A 5 -1.36 -0.13 -22.95
C ASP A 5 -1.90 0.10 -21.52
N ASN A 6 -3.14 0.58 -21.36
CA ASN A 6 -3.70 0.90 -20.03
C ASN A 6 -4.24 -0.31 -19.24
N ILE A 7 -4.63 -1.40 -19.92
CA ILE A 7 -5.20 -2.57 -19.25
C ILE A 7 -4.10 -3.47 -18.68
N HIS A 8 -3.00 -3.66 -19.43
CA HIS A 8 -1.87 -4.48 -19.00
C HIS A 8 -1.22 -3.91 -17.74
N ASN A 9 -0.94 -2.61 -17.74
CA ASN A 9 -0.36 -1.89 -16.59
C ASN A 9 -1.21 -2.05 -15.32
N ASN A 10 -2.55 -2.02 -15.41
CA ASN A 10 -3.41 -2.06 -14.22
C ASN A 10 -3.47 -3.46 -13.57
N ILE A 11 -3.35 -4.51 -14.37
CA ILE A 11 -3.32 -5.90 -13.89
C ILE A 11 -1.98 -6.18 -13.18
N ASP A 12 -0.88 -5.70 -13.75
CA ASP A 12 0.47 -5.91 -13.21
C ASP A 12 0.66 -5.22 -11.86
N ASN A 13 0.09 -4.03 -11.69
CA ASN A 13 0.15 -3.28 -10.42
C ASN A 13 -0.58 -3.95 -9.25
N ASN A 14 -1.79 -4.49 -9.49
CA ASN A 14 -2.53 -5.16 -8.43
C ASN A 14 -1.81 -6.44 -7.98
N LYS A 15 -1.17 -7.14 -8.93
CA LYS A 15 -0.34 -8.31 -8.63
C LYS A 15 0.90 -7.93 -7.81
N GLU A 16 1.55 -6.80 -8.10
CA GLU A 16 2.66 -6.32 -7.29
C GLU A 16 2.23 -5.93 -5.87
N ILE A 17 1.05 -5.31 -5.72
CA ILE A 17 0.43 -5.06 -4.41
C ILE A 17 0.26 -6.36 -3.64
N ASP A 18 -0.41 -7.35 -4.23
CA ASP A 18 -0.66 -8.63 -3.56
C ASP A 18 0.66 -9.28 -3.13
N ASN A 19 1.63 -9.38 -4.04
CA ASN A 19 2.93 -9.99 -3.76
C ASN A 19 3.68 -9.27 -2.62
N THR A 20 3.72 -7.94 -2.65
CA THR A 20 4.45 -7.16 -1.63
C THR A 20 3.80 -7.32 -0.26
N PHE A 21 2.47 -7.26 -0.17
CA PHE A 21 1.81 -7.42 1.12
C PHE A 21 1.93 -8.85 1.66
N ILE A 22 1.90 -9.87 0.78
CA ILE A 22 2.13 -11.26 1.17
C ILE A 22 3.57 -11.45 1.67
N GLU A 23 4.57 -10.96 0.93
CA GLU A 23 5.99 -11.06 1.30
C GLU A 23 6.28 -10.44 2.67
N TYR A 24 5.64 -9.30 2.97
CA TYR A 24 5.81 -8.59 4.24
C TYR A 24 4.83 -9.06 5.33
N GLU A 25 4.03 -10.10 5.04
CA GLU A 25 3.00 -10.67 5.91
C GLU A 25 2.00 -9.64 6.46
N LEU A 26 1.61 -8.65 5.65
CA LEU A 26 0.71 -7.57 6.05
C LEU A 26 -0.70 -7.78 5.47
N PRO A 27 -1.77 -7.47 6.23
CA PRO A 27 -3.11 -7.48 5.68
C PRO A 27 -3.32 -6.33 4.68
N ILE A 28 -3.98 -6.64 3.57
CA ILE A 28 -4.26 -5.70 2.48
C ILE A 28 -5.57 -4.94 2.75
N PRO A 29 -5.55 -3.61 2.91
CA PRO A 29 -6.75 -2.80 2.98
C PRO A 29 -7.45 -2.75 1.62
N ALA A 30 -8.73 -3.11 1.58
CA ALA A 30 -9.51 -3.19 0.33
C ALA A 30 -9.51 -1.88 -0.49
N MET A 31 -9.37 -0.73 0.18
CA MET A 31 -9.32 0.57 -0.50
C MET A 31 -8.13 0.74 -1.43
N ILE A 32 -7.03 -0.02 -1.26
CA ILE A 32 -5.81 0.10 -2.07
C ILE A 32 -6.08 -0.12 -3.55
N TYR A 33 -6.92 -1.11 -3.90
CA TYR A 33 -7.16 -1.48 -5.30
C TYR A 33 -7.82 -0.37 -6.12
N ASN A 34 -8.54 0.54 -5.44
CA ASN A 34 -9.23 1.67 -6.06
C ASN A 34 -8.39 2.95 -6.12
N LEU A 35 -7.13 2.92 -5.65
CA LEU A 35 -6.24 4.06 -5.70
C LEU A 35 -5.61 4.23 -7.09
N GLU A 36 -5.22 5.46 -7.39
CA GLU A 36 -4.39 5.80 -8.54
C GLU A 36 -3.01 5.13 -8.45
N HIS A 37 -2.39 4.89 -9.61
CA HIS A 37 -1.09 4.21 -9.73
C HIS A 37 -0.02 4.82 -8.83
N GLU A 38 0.15 6.15 -8.86
CA GLU A 38 1.15 6.86 -8.05
C GLU A 38 0.97 6.59 -6.54
N LYS A 39 -0.28 6.51 -6.06
CA LYS A 39 -0.56 6.22 -4.66
C LYS A 39 -0.25 4.77 -4.32
N LYS A 40 -0.51 3.83 -5.24
CA LYS A 40 -0.11 2.42 -5.07
C LYS A 40 1.41 2.29 -4.97
N ASP A 41 2.15 2.97 -5.85
CA ASP A 41 3.62 2.99 -5.83
C ASP A 41 4.18 3.54 -4.51
N ASP A 42 3.62 4.65 -4.03
CA ASP A 42 4.01 5.21 -2.74
C ASP A 42 3.74 4.25 -1.59
N ILE A 43 2.61 3.54 -1.60
CA ILE A 43 2.29 2.54 -0.59
C ILE A 43 3.27 1.37 -0.66
N LEU A 44 3.57 0.86 -1.84
CA LEU A 44 4.55 -0.22 -2.04
C LEU A 44 5.91 0.18 -1.48
N ASN A 45 6.39 1.39 -1.80
CA ASN A 45 7.65 1.90 -1.29
C ASN A 45 7.62 2.10 0.23
N TYR A 46 6.50 2.53 0.78
CA TYR A 46 6.32 2.66 2.23
C TYR A 46 6.41 1.29 2.91
N ILE A 47 5.67 0.28 2.45
CA ILE A 47 5.73 -1.09 2.98
C ILE A 47 7.15 -1.64 2.90
N LYS A 48 7.83 -1.46 1.76
CA LYS A 48 9.21 -1.92 1.55
C LYS A 48 10.21 -1.26 2.51
N SER A 49 9.92 -0.06 3.00
CA SER A 49 10.77 0.66 3.97
C SER A 49 10.53 0.31 5.44
N MET A 50 9.45 -0.41 5.76
CA MET A 50 9.09 -0.72 7.15
C MET A 50 10.05 -1.70 7.81
N ASP A 51 10.43 -1.41 9.06
CA ASP A 51 11.06 -2.39 9.93
C ASP A 51 10.02 -3.28 10.64
N GLU A 52 10.47 -4.23 11.45
CA GLU A 52 9.58 -5.13 12.20
C GLU A 52 8.65 -4.41 13.18
N ARG A 53 9.09 -3.26 13.73
CA ARG A 53 8.28 -2.45 14.65
C ARG A 53 7.14 -1.78 13.89
N ASP A 54 7.43 -1.21 12.72
CA ASP A 54 6.45 -0.58 11.85
C ASP A 54 5.41 -1.58 11.37
N LYS A 55 5.83 -2.77 10.93
CA LYS A 55 4.94 -3.87 10.54
C LYS A 55 4.01 -4.28 11.68
N LYS A 56 4.53 -4.39 12.90
CA LYS A 56 3.71 -4.73 14.08
C LYS A 56 2.69 -3.64 14.39
N ALA A 57 3.10 -2.37 14.36
CA ALA A 57 2.20 -1.24 14.57
C ALA A 57 1.09 -1.18 13.50
N TYR A 58 1.45 -1.44 12.24
CA TYR A 58 0.52 -1.55 11.13
C TYR A 58 -0.54 -2.63 11.40
N LYS A 59 -0.12 -3.86 11.76
CA LYS A 59 -1.05 -4.97 12.06
C LYS A 59 -2.00 -4.63 13.21
N ILE A 60 -1.52 -3.96 14.25
CA ILE A 60 -2.35 -3.51 15.39
C ILE A 60 -3.39 -2.49 14.91
N ALA A 61 -2.98 -1.48 14.15
CA ALA A 61 -3.88 -0.45 13.65
C ALA A 61 -4.92 -1.04 12.67
N PHE A 62 -4.51 -1.95 11.80
CA PHE A 62 -5.42 -2.67 10.91
C PHE A 62 -6.45 -3.48 11.70
N ASN A 63 -6.02 -4.25 12.70
CA ASN A 63 -6.94 -5.06 13.52
C ASN A 63 -7.91 -4.19 14.33
N HIS A 64 -7.48 -3.01 14.78
CA HIS A 64 -8.33 -2.10 15.53
C HIS A 64 -9.36 -1.38 14.65
N LEU A 65 -8.98 -0.97 13.44
CA LEU A 65 -9.83 -0.18 12.54
C LEU A 65 -10.60 -1.04 11.53
N GLY A 66 -10.16 -2.27 11.28
CA GLY A 66 -10.77 -3.21 10.33
C GLY A 66 -11.01 -2.57 8.96
N THR A 67 -12.26 -2.59 8.52
CA THR A 67 -12.69 -2.00 7.24
C THR A 67 -12.52 -0.48 7.15
N SER A 68 -12.40 0.20 8.29
CA SER A 68 -12.14 1.65 8.35
C SER A 68 -10.65 1.99 8.26
N PHE A 69 -9.76 0.99 8.24
CA PHE A 69 -8.34 1.22 8.12
C PHE A 69 -7.98 1.84 6.78
N ASN A 70 -7.23 2.95 6.83
CA ASN A 70 -6.74 3.65 5.65
C ASN A 70 -5.26 3.99 5.83
N ILE A 71 -4.40 3.27 5.10
CA ILE A 71 -2.94 3.43 5.21
C ILE A 71 -2.49 4.85 4.86
N CYS A 72 -3.11 5.50 3.86
CA CYS A 72 -2.76 6.86 3.44
C CYS A 72 -3.07 7.91 4.51
N LYS A 73 -3.99 7.61 5.44
CA LYS A 73 -4.34 8.51 6.55
C LYS A 73 -3.55 8.23 7.83
N SER A 74 -2.83 7.11 7.89
CA SER A 74 -2.00 6.74 9.05
C SER A 74 -0.86 7.74 9.27
N ASN A 75 -0.46 7.92 10.53
CA ASN A 75 0.65 8.82 10.87
C ASN A 75 1.96 8.32 10.28
N GLY A 76 2.24 7.02 10.37
CA GLY A 76 3.46 6.43 9.82
C GLY A 76 3.63 6.70 8.32
N TYR A 77 2.58 6.53 7.51
CA TYR A 77 2.65 6.83 6.08
C TYR A 77 2.86 8.33 5.81
N LYS A 78 2.14 9.20 6.53
CA LYS A 78 2.28 10.66 6.37
C LYS A 78 3.68 11.13 6.72
N ASP A 79 4.26 10.60 7.79
CA ASP A 79 5.58 11.00 8.25
C ASP A 79 6.67 10.44 7.35
N TRP A 80 6.52 9.20 6.85
CA TRP A 80 7.38 8.66 5.80
C TRP A 80 7.32 9.53 4.52
N LYS A 81 6.12 9.92 4.10
CA LYS A 81 5.94 10.76 2.90
C LYS A 81 6.57 12.14 3.07
N LYS A 82 6.54 12.71 4.27
CA LYS A 82 7.28 13.95 4.59
C LYS A 82 8.79 13.73 4.64
N ALA A 83 9.28 12.60 5.13
CA ALA A 83 10.73 12.35 5.18
C ALA A 83 11.35 12.14 3.78
N LYS A 84 10.53 11.75 2.80
CA LYS A 84 10.92 11.59 1.40
C LYS A 84 11.12 12.92 0.65
N TYR A 85 10.61 14.06 1.16
CA TYR A 85 10.60 15.36 0.48
C TYR A 85 10.98 16.52 1.42
#